data_AF-A0A1Q3TIC9-F1
#
_entry.id   AF-A0A1Q3TIC9-F1
#
_cell.length_a   1.000
_cell.length_b   1.000
_cell.length_c   1.000
_cell.angle_alpha   90.00
_cell.angle_beta   90.00
_cell.angle_gamma   90.00
#
_symmetry.space_group_name_H-M   'P 1'
#
loop_
_entity.id
_entity.type
_entity.pdbx_description
1 polymer ?
#
loop_
_entity_poly.entity_id
_entity_poly.type
_entity_poly.pdbx_seq_one_letter_code
_entity_poly.pdbx_strand_id
1 'polypeptide(L)'
;MEQVFKDGNGRELPMISLAGDKYVIDLEHEQLFSVANPRKYIGLNNLDLASDSDSFECFFDLKSRAITAISPYIMHVPDDVVMLRIPMDYKLDPVWYRRQFHWDDKIPQQDQPITKELQAEVIPLRKTYVARLALENIMKAFDKRHRVTISMRHPRRHGR
;
A
#
# COMPACT_ATOMS: atom_id res chain seq x y z
N MET A 1 -0.71 9.02 28.49
CA MET A 1 -2.09 9.24 28.02
C MET A 1 -2.12 8.86 26.55
N GLU A 2 -3.09 8.05 26.15
CA GLU A 2 -3.31 7.75 24.74
C GLU A 2 -4.01 8.95 24.09
N GLN A 3 -3.48 9.44 22.96
CA GLN A 3 -4.03 10.62 22.30
C GLN A 3 -5.33 10.23 21.59
N VAL A 4 -6.43 10.90 21.93
CA VAL A 4 -7.75 10.65 21.33
C VAL A 4 -7.99 11.67 20.23
N PHE A 5 -8.34 11.21 19.04
CA PHE A 5 -8.72 12.04 17.90
C PHE A 5 -10.22 11.93 17.69
N LYS A 6 -10.86 13.02 17.27
CA LYS A 6 -12.31 13.10 17.10
C LYS A 6 -12.69 13.71 15.77
N ASP A 7 -13.80 13.26 15.21
CA ASP A 7 -14.42 13.87 14.02
C ASP A 7 -15.19 15.17 14.38
N GLY A 8 -15.76 15.83 13.37
CA GLY A 8 -16.54 17.06 13.54
C GLY A 8 -17.79 16.91 14.43
N ASN A 9 -18.23 15.67 14.68
CA ASN A 9 -19.36 15.35 15.56
C ASN A 9 -18.93 14.90 16.95
N GLY A 10 -17.62 14.94 17.25
CA GLY A 10 -17.06 14.57 18.55
C GLY A 10 -16.92 13.06 18.79
N ARG A 11 -17.10 12.22 17.76
CA ARG A 11 -16.87 10.77 17.84
C ARG A 11 -15.38 10.48 17.71
N GLU A 12 -14.89 9.53 18.50
CA GLU A 12 -13.50 9.10 18.42
C GLU A 12 -13.19 8.41 17.09
N LEU A 13 -12.07 8.78 16.47
CA LEU A 13 -11.59 8.21 15.22
C LEU A 13 -10.76 6.94 15.49
N PRO A 14 -10.94 5.88 14.69
CA PRO A 14 -10.10 4.69 14.78
C PRO A 14 -8.65 5.00 14.39
N MET A 15 -7.74 4.12 14.83
CA MET A 15 -6.34 4.16 14.47
C MET A 15 -5.90 2.84 13.86
N ILE A 16 -4.93 2.90 12.96
CA ILE A 16 -4.27 1.73 12.34
C ILE A 16 -2.74 1.83 12.47
N SER A 17 -2.10 0.69 12.70
CA SER A 17 -0.64 0.56 12.62
C SER A 17 -0.21 0.22 11.19
N LEU A 18 0.62 1.08 10.60
CA LEU A 18 1.24 0.88 9.28
C LEU A 18 2.75 0.77 9.47
N ALA A 19 3.32 -0.43 9.26
CA ALA A 19 4.75 -0.68 9.41
C ALA A 19 5.36 -0.13 10.74
N GLY A 20 4.61 -0.28 11.83
CA GLY A 20 5.01 0.13 13.18
C GLY A 20 4.64 1.56 13.58
N ASP A 21 4.16 2.38 12.64
CA ASP A 21 3.72 3.75 12.93
C ASP A 21 2.20 3.82 13.07
N LYS A 22 1.72 4.65 13.99
CA LYS A 22 0.28 4.88 14.19
C LYS A 22 -0.25 5.96 13.25
N TYR A 23 -1.37 5.66 12.62
CA TYR A 23 -2.14 6.57 11.79
C TYR A 23 -3.58 6.64 12.28
N VAL A 24 -4.17 7.83 12.23
CA VAL A 24 -5.60 8.03 12.45
C VAL A 24 -6.33 7.82 11.15
N ILE A 25 -7.46 7.12 11.21
CA ILE A 25 -8.34 6.88 10.08
C ILE A 25 -9.36 8.01 10.01
N ASP A 26 -9.38 8.73 8.89
CA ASP A 26 -10.33 9.78 8.58
C ASP A 26 -10.98 9.47 7.24
N LEU A 27 -12.06 8.70 7.29
CA LEU A 27 -12.80 8.30 6.08
C LEU A 27 -13.63 9.42 5.48
N GLU A 28 -13.95 10.47 6.25
CA GLU A 28 -14.66 11.65 5.73
C GLU A 28 -13.82 12.38 4.68
N HIS A 29 -12.50 12.40 4.88
CA HIS A 29 -11.52 12.96 3.95
C HIS A 29 -10.71 11.90 3.20
N GLU A 30 -11.13 10.63 3.26
CA GLU A 30 -10.49 9.49 2.58
C GLU A 30 -8.97 9.42 2.83
N GLN A 31 -8.53 9.61 4.07
CA GLN A 31 -7.11 9.74 4.42
C GLN A 31 -6.73 9.03 5.72
N LEU A 32 -5.45 8.65 5.79
CA LEU A 32 -4.76 8.17 6.99
C LEU A 32 -3.68 9.17 7.36
N PHE A 33 -3.80 9.90 8.47
CA PHE A 33 -2.77 10.87 8.87
C PHE A 33 -1.91 10.36 10.03
N SER A 34 -0.61 10.62 9.97
CA SER A 34 0.34 10.13 10.96
C SER A 34 0.13 10.83 12.31
N VAL A 35 0.04 10.04 13.38
CA VAL A 35 -0.02 10.58 14.75
C VAL A 35 1.26 11.35 15.09
N ALA A 36 2.42 10.86 14.65
CA ALA A 36 3.70 11.50 14.92
C ALA A 36 3.93 12.77 14.09
N ASN A 37 3.37 12.85 12.88
CA ASN A 37 3.48 14.02 12.01
C ASN A 37 2.20 14.22 11.18
N PRO A 38 1.23 15.01 11.67
CA PRO A 38 -0.05 15.21 10.98
C PRO A 38 0.03 15.85 9.59
N ARG A 39 1.19 16.43 9.20
CA ARG A 39 1.41 16.91 7.81
C ARG A 39 1.66 15.77 6.83
N LYS A 40 1.98 14.57 7.32
CA LYS A 40 2.12 13.35 6.51
C LYS A 40 0.82 12.56 6.57
N TYR A 41 0.19 12.40 5.42
CA TYR A 41 -1.00 11.60 5.26
C TYR A 41 -0.89 10.69 4.03
N ILE A 42 -1.69 9.65 4.04
CA ILE A 42 -1.87 8.69 2.95
C ILE A 42 -3.33 8.82 2.50
N GLY A 43 -3.55 9.26 1.27
CA GLY A 43 -4.90 9.26 0.69
C GLY A 43 -5.29 7.84 0.29
N LEU A 44 -6.46 7.38 0.73
CA LEU A 44 -7.02 6.07 0.40
C LEU A 44 -7.30 5.95 -1.12
N ASN A 45 -7.65 7.06 -1.76
CA ASN A 45 -7.87 7.13 -3.22
C ASN A 45 -6.61 6.90 -4.06
N ASN A 46 -5.44 6.94 -3.43
CA ASN A 46 -4.16 6.69 -4.11
C ASN A 46 -3.70 5.23 -3.93
N LEU A 47 -4.53 4.38 -3.32
CA LEU A 47 -4.23 2.97 -3.10
C LEU A 47 -4.88 2.12 -4.19
N ASP A 48 -4.21 1.03 -4.55
CA ASP A 48 -4.76 0.06 -5.48
C ASP A 48 -5.74 -0.88 -4.77
N LEU A 49 -6.76 -1.34 -5.47
CA LEU A 49 -7.63 -2.40 -4.96
C LEU A 49 -6.90 -3.74 -5.06
N ALA A 50 -6.80 -4.47 -3.94
CA ALA A 50 -6.26 -5.82 -3.94
C ALA A 50 -7.16 -6.79 -4.74
N SER A 51 -6.58 -7.90 -5.18
CA SER A 51 -7.33 -8.89 -5.98
C SER A 51 -8.51 -9.54 -5.25
N ASP A 52 -8.49 -9.56 -3.92
CA ASP A 52 -9.59 -10.06 -3.10
C ASP A 52 -10.75 -9.07 -2.97
N SER A 53 -10.58 -7.84 -3.47
CA SER A 53 -11.54 -6.73 -3.36
C SER A 53 -11.93 -6.41 -1.91
N ASP A 54 -11.12 -6.83 -0.94
CA ASP A 54 -11.39 -6.74 0.49
C ASP A 54 -10.31 -5.95 1.24
N SER A 55 -9.34 -5.45 0.49
CA SER A 55 -8.25 -4.64 0.99
C SER A 55 -7.71 -3.71 -0.08
N PHE A 56 -7.08 -2.63 0.37
CA PHE A 56 -6.23 -1.78 -0.45
C PHE A 56 -4.78 -2.28 -0.38
N GLU A 57 -4.05 -2.12 -1.48
CA GLU A 57 -2.61 -2.39 -1.57
C GLU A 57 -1.85 -1.14 -2.01
N CYS A 58 -0.68 -0.94 -1.42
CA CYS A 58 0.27 0.08 -1.90
C CYS A 58 1.70 -0.30 -1.57
N PHE A 59 2.65 0.29 -2.29
CA PHE A 59 4.06 0.23 -1.91
C PHE A 59 4.40 1.37 -0.97
N PHE A 60 5.09 1.03 0.11
CA PHE A 60 5.41 1.96 1.19
C PHE A 60 6.90 1.93 1.48
N ASP A 61 7.54 3.09 1.40
CA ASP A 61 8.94 3.27 1.70
C ASP A 61 9.12 3.52 3.21
N LEU A 62 9.86 2.62 3.87
CA LEU A 62 10.05 2.60 5.32
C LEU A 62 10.93 3.75 5.84
N LYS A 63 11.72 4.40 4.97
CA LYS A 63 12.60 5.51 5.36
C LYS A 63 11.87 6.84 5.32
N SER A 64 11.20 7.12 4.20
CA SER A 64 10.44 8.34 3.95
C SER A 64 9.05 8.32 4.60
N ARG A 65 8.52 7.13 4.92
CA ARG A 65 7.17 6.91 5.44
C ARG A 65 6.10 7.45 4.48
N ALA A 66 6.24 7.11 3.21
CA ALA A 66 5.38 7.58 2.13
C ALA A 66 5.08 6.44 1.13
N ILE A 67 3.98 6.59 0.41
CA ILE A 67 3.69 5.74 -0.74
C ILE A 67 4.75 5.99 -1.81
N THR A 68 5.17 4.92 -2.47
CA THR A 68 6.12 4.96 -3.57
C THR A 68 5.62 4.10 -4.73
N ALA A 69 6.25 4.23 -5.89
CA ALA A 69 5.98 3.39 -7.06
C ALA A 69 7.16 2.47 -7.32
N ILE A 70 6.86 1.25 -7.78
CA ILE A 70 7.89 0.31 -8.25
C ILE A 70 8.07 0.48 -9.75
N SER A 71 9.32 0.70 -10.17
CA SER A 71 9.64 0.80 -11.61
C SER A 71 9.33 -0.50 -12.34
N PRO A 72 8.69 -0.46 -13.53
CA PRO A 72 8.49 -1.65 -14.34
C PRO A 72 9.81 -2.25 -14.85
N TYR A 73 10.92 -1.48 -14.81
CA TYR A 73 12.26 -1.89 -15.21
C TYR A 73 13.17 -2.25 -14.03
N ILE A 74 12.58 -2.48 -12.86
CA ILE A 74 13.30 -2.88 -11.64
C ILE A 74 14.22 -4.07 -11.92
N MET A 75 15.47 -3.98 -11.46
CA MET A 75 16.49 -5.03 -11.61
C MET A 75 16.92 -5.63 -10.27
N HIS A 76 16.50 -5.03 -9.15
CA HIS A 76 16.78 -5.50 -7.80
C HIS A 76 15.59 -5.14 -6.91
N VAL A 77 15.22 -6.03 -5.99
CA VAL A 77 14.14 -5.76 -5.04
C VAL A 77 14.68 -4.87 -3.92
N PRO A 78 14.13 -3.66 -3.69
CA PRO A 78 14.57 -2.80 -2.59
C PRO A 78 14.18 -3.42 -1.25
N ASP A 79 15.08 -3.32 -0.26
CA ASP A 79 14.87 -3.88 1.08
C ASP A 79 14.15 -2.91 2.03
N ASP A 80 14.09 -1.63 1.67
CA ASP A 80 13.45 -0.54 2.43
C ASP A 80 12.04 -0.20 1.94
N VAL A 81 11.50 -0.96 1.00
CA VAL A 81 10.12 -0.84 0.54
C VAL A 81 9.36 -2.12 0.86
N VAL A 82 8.12 -1.97 1.31
CA VAL A 82 7.18 -3.06 1.57
C VAL A 82 5.90 -2.84 0.80
N MET A 83 5.11 -3.89 0.61
CA MET A 83 3.72 -3.77 0.23
C MET A 83 2.88 -3.77 1.51
N LEU A 84 2.05 -2.75 1.69
CA LEU A 84 1.04 -2.72 2.74
C LEU A 84 -0.27 -3.25 2.18
N ARG A 85 -0.94 -4.11 2.95
CA ARG A 85 -2.34 -4.45 2.72
C ARG A 85 -3.19 -3.86 3.84
N ILE A 86 -4.03 -2.91 3.47
CA ILE A 86 -4.85 -2.09 4.37
C ILE A 86 -6.30 -2.57 4.25
N PRO A 87 -7.00 -2.86 5.35
CA PRO A 87 -8.41 -3.24 5.29
C PRO A 87 -9.27 -2.20 4.56
N MET A 88 -10.36 -2.64 3.95
CA MET A 88 -11.36 -1.74 3.37
C MET A 88 -11.99 -0.80 4.40
N ASP A 89 -12.51 0.32 3.92
CA ASP A 89 -13.28 1.34 4.64
C ASP A 89 -14.29 0.76 5.64
N TYR A 90 -15.10 -0.22 5.23
CA TYR A 90 -16.08 -0.86 6.13
C TYR A 90 -15.47 -1.62 7.32
N LYS A 91 -14.18 -2.00 7.24
CA LYS A 91 -13.41 -2.60 8.35
C LYS A 91 -12.60 -1.56 9.12
N LEU A 92 -12.13 -0.52 8.44
CA LEU A 92 -11.38 0.58 9.05
C LEU A 92 -12.27 1.38 10.01
N ASP A 93 -13.48 1.68 9.58
CA ASP A 93 -14.46 2.39 10.40
C ASP A 93 -15.89 1.90 10.10
N PRO A 94 -16.32 0.80 10.75
CA PRO A 94 -17.66 0.25 10.56
C PRO A 94 -18.78 1.22 10.93
N VAL A 95 -18.54 2.14 11.87
CA VAL A 95 -19.52 3.14 12.32
C VAL A 95 -19.72 4.18 11.24
N TRP A 96 -18.62 4.74 10.70
CA TRP A 96 -18.69 5.68 9.59
C TRP A 96 -19.33 5.05 8.36
N TYR A 97 -18.91 3.84 7.98
CA TYR A 97 -19.41 3.16 6.78
C TYR A 97 -20.93 2.96 6.82
N ARG A 98 -21.48 2.47 7.94
CA ARG A 98 -22.94 2.29 8.08
C ARG A 98 -23.71 3.60 7.98
N ARG A 99 -23.20 4.68 8.59
CA ARG A 99 -23.82 6.02 8.51
C ARG A 99 -23.84 6.52 7.06
N GLN A 100 -22.75 6.34 6.34
CA GLN A 100 -22.63 6.79 4.95
C GLN A 100 -23.59 6.07 4.00
N PHE A 101 -23.83 4.77 4.22
CA PHE A 101 -24.68 3.94 3.36
C PHE A 101 -26.11 3.73 3.89
N HIS A 102 -26.54 4.48 4.91
CA HIS A 102 -27.87 4.38 5.53
C HIS A 102 -28.25 2.95 5.95
N TRP A 103 -27.27 2.13 6.36
CA TRP A 103 -27.52 0.80 6.90
C TRP A 103 -28.02 0.88 8.35
N ASP A 104 -29.31 1.23 8.46
CA ASP A 104 -30.24 1.17 9.59
C ASP A 104 -29.74 1.78 10.92
N ASP A 105 -30.38 2.90 11.32
CA ASP A 105 -30.15 3.70 12.54
C ASP A 105 -30.44 2.98 13.88
N LYS A 106 -30.57 1.65 13.87
CA LYS A 106 -31.11 0.86 14.99
C LYS A 106 -30.08 0.14 15.85
N ILE A 107 -28.79 0.25 15.57
CA ILE A 107 -27.75 -0.36 16.41
C ILE A 107 -27.12 0.71 17.30
N PRO A 108 -27.23 0.59 18.64
CA PRO A 108 -26.64 1.55 19.56
C PRO A 108 -25.13 1.68 19.36
N GLN A 109 -24.65 2.92 19.35
CA GLN A 109 -23.22 3.28 19.26
C GLN A 109 -22.34 2.63 20.35
N GLN A 110 -22.95 2.22 21.47
CA GLN A 110 -22.30 1.57 22.61
C GLN A 110 -21.91 0.10 22.35
N ASP A 111 -22.48 -0.56 21.33
CA ASP A 111 -22.23 -1.98 21.05
C ASP A 111 -21.14 -2.22 19.99
N GLN A 112 -20.51 -1.15 19.49
CA GLN A 112 -19.51 -1.23 18.43
C GLN A 112 -18.16 -0.74 18.97
N PRO A 113 -17.36 -1.62 19.61
CA PRO A 113 -16.02 -1.24 19.99
C PRO A 113 -15.27 -0.85 18.71
N ILE A 114 -14.77 0.39 18.67
CA ILE A 114 -13.72 0.77 17.74
C ILE A 114 -12.67 -0.35 17.83
N THR A 115 -12.39 -1.03 16.72
CA THR A 115 -11.44 -2.15 16.69
C THR A 115 -10.10 -1.60 17.19
N LYS A 116 -9.75 -1.88 18.46
CA LYS A 116 -8.70 -1.13 19.17
C LYS A 116 -7.29 -1.35 18.63
N GLU A 117 -7.12 -2.34 17.74
CA GLU A 117 -5.81 -2.77 17.23
C GLU A 117 -5.86 -3.07 15.73
N LEU A 118 -6.32 -2.11 14.92
CA LEU A 118 -6.17 -2.26 13.47
C LEU A 118 -4.68 -2.25 13.11
N GLN A 119 -4.29 -3.21 12.29
CA GLN A 119 -2.92 -3.31 11.78
C GLN A 119 -2.98 -3.69 10.31
N ALA A 120 -2.23 -2.96 9.48
CA ALA A 120 -2.02 -3.36 8.10
C ALA A 120 -1.08 -4.56 8.03
N GLU A 121 -1.34 -5.46 7.09
CA GLU A 121 -0.38 -6.52 6.77
C GLU A 121 0.85 -5.88 6.12
N VAL A 122 2.04 -6.26 6.58
CA VAL A 122 3.32 -5.76 6.04
C VAL A 122 3.99 -6.90 5.28
N ILE A 123 4.00 -6.80 3.95
CA ILE A 123 4.49 -7.84 3.06
C ILE A 123 5.83 -7.39 2.45
N PRO A 124 6.95 -8.07 2.77
CA PRO A 124 8.23 -7.81 2.11
C PRO A 124 8.11 -8.02 0.59
N LEU A 125 8.68 -7.12 -0.23
CA LEU A 125 8.56 -7.20 -1.69
C LEU A 125 9.13 -8.50 -2.30
N ARG A 126 10.04 -9.16 -1.60
CA ARG A 126 10.55 -10.49 -2.00
C ARG A 126 9.46 -11.57 -2.02
N LYS A 127 8.36 -11.36 -1.31
CA LYS A 127 7.18 -12.25 -1.26
C LYS A 127 6.05 -11.80 -2.20
N THR A 128 6.25 -10.76 -2.99
CA THR A 128 5.22 -10.23 -3.91
C THR A 128 5.62 -10.44 -5.37
N TYR A 129 4.76 -10.00 -6.31
CA TYR A 129 5.04 -10.07 -7.75
C TYR A 129 6.31 -9.29 -8.17
N VAL A 130 6.74 -8.32 -7.36
CA VAL A 130 7.91 -7.47 -7.64
C VAL A 130 9.19 -8.30 -7.73
N ALA A 131 9.32 -9.36 -6.92
CA ALA A 131 10.45 -10.27 -6.99
C ALA A 131 10.54 -10.98 -8.35
N ARG A 132 9.40 -11.46 -8.86
CA ARG A 132 9.31 -12.09 -10.18
C ARG A 132 9.62 -11.08 -11.29
N LEU A 133 9.07 -9.87 -11.20
CA LEU A 133 9.31 -8.79 -12.17
C LEU A 133 10.81 -8.47 -12.30
N ALA A 134 11.52 -8.35 -11.17
CA ALA A 134 12.96 -8.10 -11.17
C ALA A 134 13.74 -9.23 -11.86
N LEU A 135 13.40 -10.49 -11.57
CA LEU A 135 14.02 -11.66 -12.20
C LEU A 135 13.79 -11.67 -13.72
N GLU A 136 12.56 -11.41 -14.16
CA GLU A 136 12.22 -11.35 -15.59
C GLU A 136 13.00 -10.25 -16.32
N ASN A 137 13.17 -9.09 -15.71
CA ASN A 137 13.94 -7.99 -16.29
C ASN A 137 15.42 -8.33 -16.41
N ILE A 138 16.00 -8.99 -15.40
CA ILE A 138 17.38 -9.49 -15.45
C ILE A 138 17.56 -10.49 -16.61
N MET A 139 16.63 -11.46 -16.74
CA MET A 139 16.68 -12.46 -17.80
C MET A 139 16.60 -11.82 -19.19
N LYS A 140 15.64 -10.90 -19.39
CA LYS A 140 15.50 -10.14 -20.65
C LYS A 140 16.77 -9.35 -20.99
N ALA A 141 17.42 -8.75 -20.00
CA ALA A 141 18.66 -8.01 -20.20
C ALA A 141 19.83 -8.93 -20.59
N PHE A 142 19.92 -10.12 -20.00
CA PHE A 142 20.91 -11.13 -20.35
C PHE A 142 20.76 -11.61 -21.79
N ASP A 143 19.54 -12.00 -22.20
CA ASP A 143 19.26 -12.48 -23.55
C ASP A 143 19.59 -11.45 -24.63
N LYS A 144 19.25 -10.17 -24.37
CA LYS A 144 19.57 -9.07 -25.28
C LYS A 144 21.09 -8.94 -25.49
N ARG A 145 21.88 -9.01 -24.43
CA ARG A 145 23.35 -8.96 -24.50
C ARG A 145 23.93 -10.16 -25.25
N HIS A 146 23.38 -11.36 -25.03
CA HIS A 146 23.86 -12.57 -25.69
C HIS A 146 23.58 -12.54 -27.21
N ARG A 147 22.39 -12.10 -27.63
CA ARG A 147 22.03 -11.95 -29.06
C ARG A 147 22.91 -10.93 -29.79
N VAL A 148 23.19 -9.79 -29.14
CA VAL A 148 24.08 -8.75 -29.70
C VAL A 148 25.50 -9.27 -29.89
N THR A 149 26.03 -10.03 -28.93
CA THR A 149 27.39 -10.60 -29.01
C THR A 149 27.52 -11.61 -30.15
N ILE A 150 26.50 -12.46 -30.39
CA ILE A 150 26.49 -13.40 -31.52
C ILE A 150 26.43 -12.65 -32.87
N SER A 151 25.60 -11.60 -32.96
CA SER A 151 25.48 -10.79 -34.19
C SER A 151 26.77 -10.06 -34.54
N MET A 152 27.57 -9.62 -33.56
CA MET A 152 28.86 -8.95 -33.83
C MET A 152 29.97 -9.91 -34.26
N ARG A 153 29.88 -11.20 -33.93
CA ARG A 153 30.90 -12.21 -34.29
C ARG A 153 30.76 -12.72 -35.73
N HIS A 154 29.67 -12.40 -36.44
CA HIS A 154 29.49 -12.70 -37.85
C HIS A 154 29.48 -11.41 -38.69
N PRO A 155 30.64 -10.86 -39.07
CA PRO A 155 30.67 -9.80 -40.06
C PRO A 155 30.17 -10.37 -41.39
N ARG A 156 29.15 -9.73 -41.97
CA ARG A 156 28.65 -10.04 -43.32
C ARG A 156 29.82 -9.96 -44.30
N ARG A 157 30.28 -11.10 -44.81
CA ARG A 157 31.20 -11.14 -45.95
C ARG A 157 30.44 -10.59 -47.15
N HIS A 158 30.72 -9.34 -47.52
CA HIS A 158 30.35 -8.80 -48.82
C HIS A 158 31.09 -9.61 -49.89
N GLY A 159 30.35 -10.45 -50.61
CA GLY A 159 30.80 -11.07 -51.84
C GLY A 159 30.98 -10.00 -52.92
N ARG A 160 32.11 -10.09 -53.62
CA ARG A 160 32.40 -9.36 -54.86
C ARG A 160 31.60 -9.94 -56.02
#